data_AF-A0A210QHN3-F1
#
_entry.id   AF-A0A210QHN3-F1
#
_cell.length_a   1.000
_cell.length_b   1.000
_cell.length_c   1.000
_cell.angle_alpha   90.00
_cell.angle_beta   90.00
_cell.angle_gamma   90.00
#
_symmetry.space_group_name_H-M   'P 1'
#
loop_
_entity.id
_entity.type
_entity.pdbx_description
1 polymer ?
#
loop_
_entity_poly.entity_id
_entity_poly.type
_entity_poly.pdbx_seq_one_letter_code
_entity_poly.pdbx_strand_id
1 'polypeptide(L)'
;MYDKPNAPSQILLFADPPILNELCVVTAKLSKQIAQQSSAVQPQILKCREIIFTEPTIIATPAYDVSNAFYVVMEQSLYKTGRLQARFQKIGLEASKPTMVSPAMYQACLRYTLVARIAPNWNKTGEWLIQGRDFLTSNGYVNAVKLDITVNQQEMYFSLDATTVKFLPLHVEDLDIYGKCYKEFMQYRHAEIDASAIGSPWSHVLPSMKKGKVVGVTRTLPQNGPFKSYKDLKRHWKNTVSLHMIEVNMVIVCQSQRME
;
A
#
# COMPACT_ATOMS: atom_id res chain seq x y z
N MET A 1 -17.16 -5.92 -7.30
CA MET A 1 -16.25 -6.36 -8.37
C MET A 1 -16.99 -7.46 -9.11
N TYR A 2 -17.31 -7.27 -10.38
CA TYR A 2 -18.03 -8.26 -11.19
C TYR A 2 -17.04 -8.84 -12.20
N ASP A 3 -16.66 -10.10 -12.03
CA ASP A 3 -15.82 -10.83 -12.99
C ASP A 3 -16.65 -11.25 -14.21
N LYS A 4 -16.11 -11.03 -15.41
CA LYS A 4 -16.63 -11.64 -16.64
C LYS A 4 -16.15 -13.11 -16.71
N PRO A 5 -17.00 -14.06 -17.14
CA PRO A 5 -16.63 -15.47 -17.22
C PRO A 5 -15.87 -15.76 -18.51
N ASN A 6 -14.59 -15.40 -18.59
CA ASN A 6 -13.64 -16.08 -19.45
C ASN A 6 -12.61 -16.70 -18.52
N ALA A 7 -12.46 -18.03 -18.52
CA ALA A 7 -11.54 -18.73 -17.62
C ALA A 7 -10.14 -18.10 -17.74
N PRO A 8 -9.61 -17.45 -16.68
CA PRO A 8 -8.27 -16.90 -16.75
C PRO A 8 -7.29 -18.07 -16.80
N SER A 9 -6.58 -18.23 -17.92
CA SER A 9 -5.46 -19.15 -17.98
C SER A 9 -4.34 -18.57 -17.13
N GLN A 10 -4.10 -19.18 -15.97
CA GLN A 10 -2.97 -18.86 -15.12
C GLN A 10 -1.66 -19.03 -15.89
N ILE A 11 -0.80 -18.01 -15.86
CA ILE A 11 0.53 -18.05 -16.47
C ILE A 11 1.56 -18.27 -15.37
N LEU A 12 2.40 -19.30 -15.52
CA LEU A 12 3.55 -19.54 -14.68
C LEU A 12 4.83 -19.11 -15.39
N LEU A 13 5.62 -18.26 -14.76
CA LEU A 13 6.92 -17.81 -15.24
C LEU A 13 8.00 -18.31 -14.29
N PHE A 14 8.91 -19.15 -14.79
CA PHE A 14 10.03 -19.67 -14.01
C PHE A 14 11.25 -18.76 -14.16
N ALA A 15 11.98 -18.59 -13.07
CA ALA A 15 13.23 -17.85 -13.00
C ALA A 15 14.23 -18.60 -12.12
N ASP A 16 15.51 -18.40 -12.38
CA ASP A 16 16.55 -18.97 -11.53
C ASP A 16 16.48 -18.33 -10.13
N PRO A 17 16.50 -19.12 -9.06
CA PRO A 17 16.54 -18.57 -7.72
C PRO A 17 17.87 -17.83 -7.48
N PRO A 18 17.89 -16.81 -6.62
CA PRO A 18 19.14 -16.17 -6.22
C PRO A 18 20.04 -17.15 -5.45
N ILE A 19 21.35 -16.96 -5.52
CA ILE A 19 22.30 -17.65 -4.64
C ILE A 19 22.21 -17.01 -3.25
N LEU A 20 21.30 -17.51 -2.40
CA LEU A 20 21.00 -16.91 -1.09
C LEU A 20 22.24 -16.79 -0.17
N ASN A 21 23.21 -17.70 -0.32
CA ASN A 21 24.46 -17.69 0.45
C ASN A 21 25.41 -16.55 0.08
N GLU A 22 25.20 -15.89 -1.07
CA GLU A 22 25.94 -14.70 -1.50
C GLU A 22 25.24 -13.40 -1.11
N LEU A 23 24.01 -13.51 -0.58
CA LEU A 23 23.22 -12.38 -0.11
C LEU A 23 23.35 -12.24 1.42
N CYS A 24 23.01 -11.05 1.91
CA CYS A 24 22.79 -10.79 3.32
C CYS A 24 21.57 -9.90 3.51
N VAL A 25 20.91 -10.04 4.67
CA VAL A 25 19.84 -9.14 5.09
C VAL A 25 20.33 -8.26 6.24
N VAL A 26 19.94 -6.99 6.19
CA VAL A 26 20.17 -6.00 7.24
C VAL A 26 18.83 -5.42 7.66
N THR A 27 18.63 -5.28 8.97
CA THR A 27 17.51 -4.52 9.52
C THR A 27 17.92 -3.06 9.63
N ALA A 28 17.25 -2.18 8.89
CA ALA A 28 17.42 -0.75 8.97
C ALA A 28 16.33 -0.16 9.87
N LYS A 29 16.71 0.45 10.98
CA LYS A 29 15.81 1.04 11.98
C LYS A 29 15.92 2.56 11.95
N LEU A 30 14.81 3.26 12.10
CA LEU A 30 14.83 4.72 12.21
C LEU A 30 15.44 5.12 13.55
N SER A 31 16.35 6.09 13.53
CA SER A 31 16.88 6.68 14.75
C SER A 31 15.76 7.31 15.58
N LYS A 32 15.94 7.34 16.91
CA LYS A 32 14.92 7.87 17.84
C LYS A 32 14.52 9.32 17.49
N GLN A 33 15.47 10.13 17.02
CA GLN A 33 15.23 11.51 16.63
C GLN A 33 14.28 11.62 15.44
N ILE A 34 14.49 10.82 14.38
CA ILE A 34 13.62 10.84 13.20
C ILE A 34 12.25 10.23 13.50
N ALA A 35 12.21 9.17 14.30
CA ALA A 35 10.96 8.54 14.70
C ALA A 35 10.05 9.49 15.50
N GLN A 36 10.62 10.35 16.34
CA GLN A 36 9.88 11.33 17.14
C GLN A 36 9.48 12.59 16.35
N GLN A 37 10.27 12.99 15.35
CA GLN A 37 10.00 14.17 14.52
C GLN A 37 9.05 13.87 13.36
N SER A 38 8.86 12.61 12.97
CA SER A 38 8.02 12.29 11.82
C SER A 38 6.54 12.45 12.15
N SER A 39 5.88 13.40 11.47
CA SER A 39 4.41 13.51 11.46
C SER A 39 3.74 12.46 10.58
N ALA A 40 4.51 11.56 9.95
CA ALA A 40 3.97 10.52 9.09
C ALA A 40 3.49 9.32 9.90
N VAL A 41 2.31 8.79 9.56
CA VAL A 41 1.70 7.63 10.24
C VAL A 41 2.60 6.38 10.20
N GLN A 42 3.46 6.23 9.17
CA GLN A 42 4.34 5.07 8.97
C GLN A 42 5.68 5.49 8.32
N PRO A 43 6.62 6.08 9.09
CA PRO A 43 7.85 6.65 8.54
C PRO A 43 8.81 5.60 7.97
N GLN A 44 8.78 4.36 8.48
CA GLN A 44 9.58 3.24 7.98
C GLN A 44 9.21 2.84 6.54
N ILE A 45 7.94 2.95 6.16
CA ILE A 45 7.50 2.66 4.79
C ILE A 45 8.06 3.71 3.81
N LEU A 46 8.06 4.98 4.21
CA LEU A 46 8.62 6.06 3.40
C LEU A 46 10.12 5.84 3.16
N LYS A 47 10.88 5.51 4.21
CA LYS A 47 12.31 5.27 4.12
C LYS A 47 12.65 4.00 3.35
N CYS A 48 11.89 2.93 3.54
CA CYS A 48 12.04 1.71 2.75
C CYS A 48 11.87 1.99 1.25
N ARG A 49 10.83 2.75 0.87
CA ARG A 49 10.60 3.14 -0.53
C ARG A 49 11.70 4.07 -1.06
N GLU A 50 12.13 5.05 -0.26
CA GLU A 50 13.24 5.93 -0.63
C GLU A 50 14.47 5.11 -1.03
N ILE A 51 14.84 4.10 -0.25
CA ILE A 51 15.97 3.22 -0.55
C ILE A 51 15.71 2.37 -1.82
N ILE A 52 14.54 1.76 -1.98
CA ILE A 52 14.18 0.97 -3.17
C ILE A 52 14.36 1.75 -4.48
N PHE A 53 13.97 3.02 -4.50
CA PHE A 53 14.03 3.86 -5.70
C PHE A 53 15.40 4.49 -5.95
N THR A 54 16.28 4.49 -4.95
CA THR A 54 17.58 5.15 -5.04
C THR A 54 18.76 4.19 -5.07
N GLU A 55 18.54 2.92 -4.75
CA GLU A 55 19.51 1.84 -4.81
C GLU A 55 18.90 0.68 -5.64
N PRO A 56 19.21 0.59 -6.95
CA PRO A 56 18.56 -0.38 -7.83
C PRO A 56 18.98 -1.83 -7.57
N THR A 57 20.12 -2.04 -6.91
CA THR A 57 20.74 -3.35 -6.67
C THR A 57 20.27 -4.03 -5.38
N ILE A 58 19.33 -3.43 -4.65
CA ILE A 58 18.77 -4.01 -3.42
C ILE A 58 17.29 -4.32 -3.61
N ILE A 59 16.80 -5.21 -2.75
CA ILE A 59 15.36 -5.40 -2.51
C ILE A 59 15.09 -5.17 -1.01
N ALA A 60 13.92 -4.64 -0.68
CA ALA A 60 13.56 -4.33 0.69
C ALA A 60 12.06 -4.53 0.97
N THR A 61 11.71 -4.69 2.24
CA THR A 61 10.32 -4.71 2.72
C THR A 61 10.21 -4.05 4.08
N PRO A 62 9.15 -3.27 4.37
CA PRO A 62 8.83 -2.81 5.72
C PRO A 62 8.74 -3.98 6.71
N ALA A 63 9.24 -3.79 7.93
CA ALA A 63 9.06 -4.75 9.02
C ALA A 63 7.73 -4.46 9.73
N TYR A 64 6.93 -5.50 9.96
CA TYR A 64 5.66 -5.40 10.68
C TYR A 64 5.76 -5.94 12.11
N ASP A 65 6.78 -6.74 12.37
CA ASP A 65 7.17 -7.31 13.66
C ASP A 65 8.10 -6.39 14.45
N VAL A 66 8.86 -5.53 13.76
CA VAL A 66 9.77 -4.56 14.38
C VAL A 66 9.31 -3.13 14.13
N SER A 67 9.03 -2.41 15.21
CA SER A 67 8.61 -1.00 15.14
C SER A 67 9.69 -0.11 14.50
N ASN A 68 9.25 0.73 13.56
CA ASN A 68 10.07 1.71 12.85
C ASN A 68 11.30 1.09 12.15
N ALA A 69 11.15 -0.11 11.58
CA ALA A 69 12.22 -0.78 10.85
C ALA A 69 11.76 -1.34 9.51
N PHE A 70 12.74 -1.71 8.69
CA PHE A 70 12.54 -2.44 7.44
C PHE A 70 13.76 -3.33 7.15
N TYR A 71 13.54 -4.38 6.37
CA TYR A 71 14.59 -5.31 5.95
C TYR A 71 15.12 -4.92 4.58
N VAL A 72 16.43 -5.04 4.40
CA VAL A 72 17.12 -4.80 3.14
C VAL A 72 17.97 -6.01 2.81
N VAL A 73 17.70 -6.65 1.69
CA VAL A 73 18.50 -7.73 1.12
C VAL A 73 19.40 -7.15 0.04
N MET A 74 20.67 -7.54 0.08
CA MET A 74 21.71 -7.10 -0.86
C MET A 74 22.78 -8.18 -1.00
N GLU A 75 23.63 -8.05 -2.03
CA GLU A 75 24.83 -8.88 -2.14
C GLU A 75 25.84 -8.56 -1.03
N GLN A 76 26.55 -9.60 -0.56
CA GLN A 76 27.62 -9.44 0.42
C GLN A 76 28.78 -8.58 -0.11
N SER A 77 29.04 -8.63 -1.41
CA SER A 77 30.01 -7.76 -2.10
C SER A 77 29.68 -6.28 -1.87
N LEU A 78 28.42 -5.90 -2.09
CA LEU A 78 27.91 -4.54 -1.86
C LEU A 78 27.99 -4.16 -0.39
N TYR A 79 27.58 -5.05 0.51
CA TYR A 79 27.66 -4.81 1.95
C TYR A 79 29.10 -4.48 2.38
N LYS A 80 30.09 -5.23 1.91
CA LYS A 80 31.51 -5.04 2.26
C LYS A 80 32.07 -3.67 1.83
N THR A 81 31.45 -3.00 0.85
CA THR A 81 31.89 -1.66 0.42
C THR A 81 31.60 -0.55 1.44
N GLY A 82 30.67 -0.77 2.38
CA GLY A 82 30.25 0.26 3.35
C GLY A 82 29.38 1.39 2.77
N ARG A 83 29.19 1.45 1.44
CA ARG A 83 28.47 2.54 0.76
C ARG A 83 27.03 2.67 1.25
N LEU A 84 26.30 1.56 1.35
CA LEU A 84 24.90 1.57 1.73
C LEU A 84 24.72 1.91 3.22
N GLN A 85 25.66 1.48 4.07
CA GLN A 85 25.69 1.78 5.49
C GLN A 85 25.95 3.27 5.73
N ALA A 86 26.90 3.87 5.01
CA ALA A 86 27.14 5.30 5.04
C ALA A 86 25.88 6.08 4.61
N ARG A 87 25.17 5.59 3.59
CA ARG A 87 23.89 6.15 3.15
C ARG A 87 22.82 6.04 4.24
N PHE A 88 22.67 4.88 4.86
CA PHE A 88 21.73 4.67 5.97
C PHE A 88 21.96 5.69 7.08
N GLN A 89 23.20 5.87 7.53
CA GLN A 89 23.55 6.87 8.54
C GLN A 89 23.18 8.30 8.09
N LYS A 90 23.49 8.67 6.85
CA LYS A 90 23.18 10.00 6.29
C LYS A 90 21.67 10.30 6.29
N ILE A 91 20.83 9.29 6.08
CA ILE A 91 19.37 9.45 6.11
C ILE A 91 18.74 9.10 7.47
N GLY A 92 19.58 8.98 8.51
CA GLY A 92 19.23 8.75 9.91
C GLY A 92 18.63 7.37 10.20
N LEU A 93 19.19 6.34 9.57
CA LEU A 93 18.92 4.94 9.83
C LEU A 93 20.10 4.28 10.54
N GLU A 94 19.78 3.41 11.48
CA GLU A 94 20.71 2.53 12.17
C GLU A 94 20.58 1.12 11.56
N ALA A 95 21.67 0.61 11.01
CA ALA A 95 21.73 -0.71 10.40
C ALA A 95 22.22 -1.76 11.38
N SER A 96 21.54 -2.91 11.43
CA SER A 96 22.01 -4.07 12.17
C SER A 96 23.25 -4.70 11.52
N LYS A 97 23.86 -5.64 12.24
CA LYS A 97 24.79 -6.60 11.62
C LYS A 97 24.06 -7.42 10.54
N PRO A 98 24.78 -7.85 9.48
CA PRO A 98 24.19 -8.63 8.42
C PRO A 98 23.89 -10.04 8.92
N THR A 99 22.78 -10.61 8.48
CA THR A 99 22.41 -12.01 8.75
C THR A 99 22.12 -12.75 7.45
N MET A 100 22.01 -14.08 7.53
CA MET A 100 21.72 -14.92 6.36
C MET A 100 20.30 -14.67 5.85
N VAL A 101 20.14 -14.76 4.52
CA VAL A 101 18.84 -14.56 3.86
C VAL A 101 18.10 -15.88 3.80
N SER A 102 16.88 -15.92 4.36
CA SER A 102 15.97 -17.03 4.15
C SER A 102 15.14 -16.85 2.85
N PRO A 103 14.65 -17.93 2.22
CA PRO A 103 13.78 -17.82 1.05
C PRO A 103 12.55 -16.94 1.31
N ALA A 104 11.93 -17.08 2.48
CA ALA A 104 10.78 -16.28 2.89
C ALA A 104 11.11 -14.77 2.99
N MET A 105 12.28 -14.42 3.52
CA MET A 105 12.73 -13.02 3.59
C MET A 105 12.99 -12.45 2.20
N TYR A 106 13.66 -13.21 1.33
CA TYR A 106 13.90 -12.81 -0.05
C TYR A 106 12.57 -12.60 -0.80
N GLN A 107 11.64 -13.56 -0.70
CA GLN A 107 10.32 -13.48 -1.31
C GLN A 107 9.54 -12.24 -0.86
N ALA A 108 9.55 -11.94 0.44
CA ALA A 108 8.89 -10.75 0.99
C ALA A 108 9.49 -9.44 0.45
N CYS A 109 10.82 -9.34 0.45
CA CYS A 109 11.54 -8.18 -0.09
C CYS A 109 11.31 -8.00 -1.60
N LEU A 110 11.35 -9.11 -2.36
CA LEU A 110 11.11 -9.11 -3.79
C LEU A 110 9.67 -8.67 -4.11
N ARG A 111 8.68 -9.25 -3.42
CA ARG A 111 7.27 -8.89 -3.62
C ARG A 111 7.02 -7.41 -3.36
N TYR A 112 7.51 -6.89 -2.23
CA TYR A 112 7.34 -5.48 -1.89
C TYR A 112 8.07 -4.56 -2.89
N THR A 113 9.32 -4.87 -3.21
CA THR A 113 10.14 -4.09 -4.14
C THR A 113 9.54 -4.06 -5.55
N LEU A 114 9.09 -5.21 -6.05
CA LEU A 114 8.47 -5.31 -7.37
C LEU A 114 7.22 -4.43 -7.45
N VAL A 115 6.30 -4.58 -6.49
CA VAL A 115 5.06 -3.77 -6.41
C VAL A 115 5.39 -2.29 -6.29
N ALA A 116 6.39 -1.91 -5.51
CA ALA A 116 6.83 -0.53 -5.41
C ALA A 116 7.32 0.02 -6.76
N ARG A 117 8.13 -0.75 -7.50
CA ARG A 117 8.74 -0.31 -8.77
C ARG A 117 7.77 -0.20 -9.94
N ILE A 118 6.76 -1.07 -10.01
CA ILE A 118 5.78 -1.05 -11.11
C ILE A 118 4.68 0.01 -10.90
N ALA A 119 4.55 0.53 -9.69
CA ALA A 119 3.70 1.68 -9.42
C ALA A 119 4.32 2.98 -10.00
N PRO A 120 3.51 3.94 -10.45
CA PRO A 120 2.04 3.97 -10.40
C PRO A 120 1.36 3.39 -11.65
N ASN A 121 2.08 2.70 -12.53
CA ASN A 121 1.48 2.12 -13.74
C ASN A 121 0.69 0.85 -13.40
N TRP A 122 1.07 0.15 -12.34
CA TRP A 122 0.34 -0.97 -11.74
C TRP A 122 0.22 -0.75 -10.22
N ASN A 123 -1.01 -0.69 -9.72
CA ASN A 123 -1.31 -0.29 -8.33
C ASN A 123 -1.93 -1.43 -7.54
N LYS A 124 -1.36 -1.76 -6.38
CA LYS A 124 -1.88 -2.82 -5.51
C LYS A 124 -3.22 -2.40 -4.90
N THR A 125 -4.27 -3.16 -5.17
CA THR A 125 -5.62 -3.00 -4.60
C THR A 125 -6.23 -4.38 -4.35
N GLY A 126 -6.44 -4.72 -3.08
CA GLY A 126 -6.79 -6.06 -2.65
C GLY A 126 -5.70 -7.05 -3.05
N GLU A 127 -6.09 -8.17 -3.66
CA GLU A 127 -5.15 -9.13 -4.24
C GLU A 127 -4.63 -8.72 -5.64
N TRP A 128 -5.23 -7.72 -6.29
CA TRP A 128 -4.96 -7.36 -7.67
C TRP A 128 -3.95 -6.22 -7.81
N LEU A 129 -3.18 -6.23 -8.90
CA LEU A 129 -2.44 -5.10 -9.44
C LEU A 129 -3.29 -4.49 -10.55
N ILE A 130 -3.73 -3.25 -10.36
CA ILE A 130 -4.62 -2.55 -11.28
C ILE A 130 -3.83 -1.62 -12.19
N GLN A 131 -4.06 -1.72 -13.49
CA GLN A 131 -3.38 -0.89 -14.48
C GLN A 131 -3.87 0.56 -14.45
N GLY A 132 -2.93 1.51 -14.56
CA GLY A 132 -3.20 2.93 -14.76
C GLY A 132 -3.07 3.77 -13.49
N ARG A 133 -2.62 5.02 -13.65
CA ARG A 133 -2.39 5.96 -12.53
C ARG A 133 -3.71 6.51 -11.95
N ASP A 134 -4.72 6.52 -12.79
CA ASP A 134 -6.03 7.15 -12.66
C ASP A 134 -7.16 6.11 -12.64
N PHE A 135 -6.84 4.84 -12.33
CA PHE A 135 -7.80 3.74 -12.34
C PHE A 135 -9.02 3.97 -11.42
N LEU A 136 -8.88 4.79 -10.38
CA LEU A 136 -9.95 5.16 -9.45
C LEU A 136 -11.00 6.08 -10.08
N THR A 137 -10.67 6.79 -11.16
CA THR A 137 -11.59 7.66 -11.91
C THR A 137 -11.95 7.11 -13.28
N SER A 138 -11.51 5.90 -13.60
CA SER A 138 -11.92 5.23 -14.83
C SER A 138 -13.38 4.81 -14.73
N ASN A 139 -14.19 5.24 -15.70
CA ASN A 139 -15.60 4.85 -15.82
C ASN A 139 -15.78 3.46 -16.48
N GLY A 140 -14.69 2.85 -16.93
CA GLY A 140 -14.68 1.60 -17.68
C GLY A 140 -14.08 0.42 -16.94
N TYR A 141 -13.93 -0.67 -17.66
CA TYR A 141 -13.10 -1.79 -17.21
C TYR A 141 -11.62 -1.42 -17.36
N VAL A 142 -10.83 -1.78 -16.35
CA VAL A 142 -9.37 -1.63 -16.33
C VAL A 142 -8.72 -3.00 -16.17
N ASN A 143 -7.55 -3.18 -16.78
CA ASN A 143 -6.82 -4.44 -16.66
C ASN A 143 -6.35 -4.65 -15.23
N ALA A 144 -6.42 -5.88 -14.77
CA ALA A 144 -6.00 -6.30 -13.45
C ALA A 144 -5.22 -7.61 -13.53
N VAL A 145 -4.16 -7.71 -12.73
CA VAL A 145 -3.33 -8.91 -12.64
C VAL A 145 -3.17 -9.31 -11.19
N LYS A 146 -3.55 -10.54 -10.83
CA LYS A 146 -3.14 -11.14 -9.57
C LYS A 146 -1.74 -11.69 -9.77
N LEU A 147 -0.84 -11.34 -8.86
CA LEU A 147 0.56 -11.75 -8.90
C LEU A 147 0.91 -12.45 -7.60
N ASP A 148 1.34 -13.70 -7.72
CA ASP A 148 1.96 -14.46 -6.65
C ASP A 148 3.39 -14.84 -7.01
N ILE A 149 4.25 -14.80 -5.99
CA ILE A 149 5.69 -15.00 -6.14
C ILE A 149 6.07 -16.08 -5.14
N THR A 150 6.69 -17.14 -5.62
CA THR A 150 7.20 -18.22 -4.80
C THR A 150 8.71 -18.28 -4.97
N VAL A 151 9.43 -18.34 -3.84
CA VAL A 151 10.88 -18.53 -3.82
C VAL A 151 11.19 -19.62 -2.80
N ASN A 152 11.86 -20.67 -3.27
CA ASN A 152 12.47 -21.68 -2.42
C ASN A 152 13.97 -21.77 -2.73
N GLN A 153 14.67 -22.77 -2.20
CA GLN A 153 16.12 -22.92 -2.43
C GLN A 153 16.48 -23.38 -3.85
N GLN A 154 15.55 -24.04 -4.54
CA GLN A 154 15.75 -24.71 -5.83
C GLN A 154 15.09 -23.97 -6.99
N GLU A 155 13.95 -23.32 -6.73
CA GLU A 155 13.10 -22.74 -7.75
C GLU A 155 12.54 -21.38 -7.31
N MET A 156 12.34 -20.53 -8.30
CA MET A 156 11.61 -19.29 -8.17
C MET A 156 10.62 -19.19 -9.34
N TYR A 157 9.37 -18.86 -9.04
CA TYR A 157 8.37 -18.66 -10.08
C TYR A 157 7.35 -17.60 -9.71
N PHE A 158 6.73 -17.06 -10.75
CA PHE A 158 5.64 -16.09 -10.67
C PHE A 158 4.39 -16.73 -11.23
N SER A 159 3.28 -16.61 -10.50
CA SER A 159 1.95 -16.97 -10.97
C SER A 159 1.16 -15.70 -11.26
N LEU A 160 0.57 -15.64 -12.46
CA LEU A 160 -0.17 -14.49 -12.95
C LEU A 160 -1.57 -14.91 -13.41
N ASP A 161 -2.59 -14.30 -12.81
CA ASP A 161 -3.98 -14.40 -13.30
C ASP A 161 -4.40 -13.02 -13.80
N ALA A 162 -4.77 -12.92 -15.07
CA ALA A 162 -5.22 -11.67 -15.68
C ALA A 162 -6.75 -11.61 -15.75
N THR A 163 -7.30 -10.43 -15.46
CA THR A 163 -8.73 -10.14 -15.59
C THR A 163 -8.93 -8.66 -15.93
N THR A 164 -10.19 -8.24 -16.04
CA THR A 164 -10.58 -6.83 -16.10
C THR A 164 -11.52 -6.53 -14.96
N VAL A 165 -11.31 -5.42 -14.26
CA VAL A 165 -12.16 -5.00 -13.13
C VAL A 165 -12.78 -3.65 -13.41
N LYS A 166 -13.94 -3.38 -12.83
CA LYS A 166 -14.56 -2.06 -12.84
C LYS A 166 -14.62 -1.54 -11.40
N PHE A 167 -14.09 -0.34 -11.19
CA PHE A 167 -14.25 0.40 -9.94
C PHE A 167 -15.48 1.30 -10.05
N LEU A 168 -16.35 1.21 -9.06
CA LEU A 168 -17.48 2.11 -8.91
C LEU A 168 -17.13 3.04 -7.76
N PRO A 169 -16.84 4.33 -8.03
CA PRO A 169 -16.64 5.31 -6.97
C PRO A 169 -17.87 5.34 -6.06
N LEU A 170 -17.65 5.34 -4.75
CA LEU A 170 -18.74 5.45 -3.79
C LEU A 170 -19.27 6.89 -3.79
N HIS A 171 -20.55 7.04 -4.09
CA HIS A 171 -21.28 8.29 -4.00
C HIS A 171 -22.16 8.31 -2.75
N VAL A 172 -22.60 9.50 -2.33
CA VAL A 172 -23.47 9.63 -1.14
C VAL A 172 -24.82 8.96 -1.36
N GLU A 173 -25.28 8.96 -2.61
CA GLU A 173 -26.52 8.30 -3.06
C GLU A 173 -26.48 6.78 -2.86
N ASP A 174 -25.29 6.17 -2.88
CA ASP A 174 -25.11 4.73 -2.67
C ASP A 174 -25.26 4.31 -1.20
N LEU A 175 -25.25 5.27 -0.27
CA LEU A 175 -25.29 5.03 1.18
C LEU A 175 -26.72 4.94 1.73
N ASP A 176 -27.74 5.12 0.90
CA ASP A 176 -29.16 5.08 1.28
C ASP A 176 -29.45 5.98 2.51
N ILE A 177 -29.08 7.25 2.38
CA ILE A 177 -29.19 8.24 3.46
C ILE A 177 -30.65 8.65 3.64
N TYR A 178 -31.16 8.67 4.88
CA TYR A 178 -32.52 9.15 5.13
C TYR A 178 -32.73 10.58 4.62
N GLY A 179 -33.85 10.80 3.93
CA GLY A 179 -34.03 11.96 3.05
C GLY A 179 -33.88 13.34 3.71
N LYS A 180 -34.17 13.50 5.01
CA LYS A 180 -33.94 14.77 5.72
C LYS A 180 -32.45 15.07 5.85
N CYS A 181 -31.68 14.09 6.33
CA CYS A 181 -30.23 14.22 6.51
C CYS A 181 -29.51 14.43 5.17
N TYR A 182 -29.95 13.74 4.10
CA TYR A 182 -29.40 13.96 2.76
C TYR A 182 -29.61 15.40 2.29
N LYS A 183 -30.82 15.95 2.42
CA LYS A 183 -31.12 17.34 2.01
C LYS A 183 -30.29 18.35 2.78
N GLU A 184 -30.18 18.19 4.11
CA GLU A 184 -29.35 19.05 4.95
C GLU A 184 -27.87 18.97 4.56
N PHE A 185 -27.35 17.76 4.30
CA PHE A 185 -25.98 17.56 3.85
C PHE A 185 -25.68 18.22 2.49
N MET A 186 -26.65 18.22 1.57
CA MET A 186 -26.51 18.85 0.27
C MET A 186 -26.61 20.38 0.34
N GLN A 187 -27.41 20.92 1.25
CA GLN A 187 -27.63 22.36 1.40
C GLN A 187 -26.54 23.07 2.22
N TYR A 188 -26.07 22.46 3.31
CA TYR A 188 -25.19 23.12 4.27
C TYR A 188 -23.75 22.60 4.20
N ARG A 189 -22.78 23.50 4.07
CA ARG A 189 -21.34 23.17 3.92
C ARG A 189 -20.73 22.44 5.13
N HIS A 190 -21.33 22.60 6.32
CA HIS A 190 -20.87 22.02 7.57
C HIS A 190 -21.77 20.90 8.08
N ALA A 191 -22.78 20.49 7.31
CA ALA A 191 -23.60 19.35 7.67
C ALA A 191 -22.77 18.06 7.57
N GLU A 192 -23.03 17.17 8.51
CA GLU A 192 -22.41 15.85 8.61
C GLU A 192 -23.51 14.80 8.63
N ILE A 193 -23.22 13.64 8.05
CA ILE A 193 -24.12 12.48 8.11
C ILE A 193 -23.57 11.55 9.18
N ASP A 194 -24.36 11.33 10.24
CA ASP A 194 -24.03 10.38 11.30
C ASP A 194 -24.34 8.93 10.87
N ALA A 195 -23.68 7.96 11.50
CA ALA A 195 -23.89 6.53 11.26
C ALA A 195 -25.37 6.10 11.34
N SER A 196 -26.14 6.71 12.24
CA SER A 196 -27.58 6.43 12.40
C SER A 196 -28.40 6.82 11.18
N ALA A 197 -27.89 7.74 10.35
CA ALA A 197 -28.59 8.24 9.18
C ALA A 197 -28.32 7.44 7.89
N ILE A 198 -27.49 6.39 7.96
CA ILE A 198 -26.99 5.62 6.83
C ILE A 198 -27.73 4.28 6.72
N GLY A 199 -28.53 4.08 5.67
CA GLY A 199 -29.27 2.84 5.41
C GLY A 199 -28.38 1.72 4.84
N SER A 200 -27.38 2.07 4.03
CA SER A 200 -26.42 1.13 3.41
C SER A 200 -24.98 1.46 3.84
N PRO A 201 -24.54 0.97 5.01
CA PRO A 201 -23.29 1.43 5.61
C PRO A 201 -22.06 0.65 5.16
N TRP A 202 -22.16 -0.27 4.19
CA TRP A 202 -21.03 -1.15 3.85
C TRP A 202 -20.33 -0.73 2.57
N SER A 203 -19.00 -0.56 2.66
CA SER A 203 -18.16 -0.25 1.50
C SER A 203 -16.80 -0.96 1.57
N HIS A 204 -16.14 -1.10 0.42
CA HIS A 204 -14.78 -1.64 0.35
C HIS A 204 -13.75 -0.53 0.54
N VAL A 205 -12.81 -0.73 1.46
CA VAL A 205 -11.81 0.27 1.85
C VAL A 205 -10.46 0.00 1.18
N LEU A 206 -10.01 0.95 0.38
CA LEU A 206 -8.70 0.90 -0.28
C LEU A 206 -7.53 1.00 0.73
N PRO A 207 -6.32 0.54 0.36
CA PRO A 207 -6.08 -0.36 -0.76
C PRO A 207 -6.49 -1.80 -0.44
N SER A 208 -6.84 -2.13 0.81
CA SER A 208 -7.03 -3.51 1.25
C SER A 208 -8.23 -4.22 0.61
N MET A 209 -9.20 -3.44 0.12
CA MET A 209 -10.51 -3.90 -0.33
C MET A 209 -11.30 -4.69 0.72
N LYS A 210 -10.92 -4.61 2.00
CA LYS A 210 -11.72 -5.15 3.10
C LYS A 210 -13.01 -4.35 3.23
N LYS A 211 -14.08 -5.03 3.63
CA LYS A 211 -15.34 -4.35 3.97
C LYS A 211 -15.15 -3.53 5.23
N GLY A 212 -15.57 -2.27 5.19
CA GLY A 212 -15.64 -1.37 6.32
C GLY A 212 -17.06 -0.82 6.46
N LYS A 213 -17.45 -0.52 7.70
CA LYS A 213 -18.71 0.17 7.98
C LYS A 213 -18.46 1.67 7.90
N VAL A 214 -19.21 2.38 7.07
CA VAL A 214 -19.28 3.83 7.03
C VAL A 214 -19.97 4.28 8.31
N VAL A 215 -19.27 5.09 9.10
CA VAL A 215 -19.74 5.62 10.38
C VAL A 215 -20.01 7.13 10.33
N GLY A 216 -19.68 7.76 9.21
CA GLY A 216 -20.11 9.11 8.93
C GLY A 216 -19.57 9.67 7.63
N VAL A 217 -20.18 10.75 7.16
CA VAL A 217 -19.75 11.48 5.96
C VAL A 217 -19.60 12.96 6.32
N THR A 218 -18.43 13.51 6.02
CA THR A 218 -18.09 14.90 6.31
C THR A 218 -17.48 15.58 5.08
N ARG A 219 -17.59 16.91 4.98
CA ARG A 219 -16.91 17.71 3.93
C ARG A 219 -15.52 18.19 4.36
N THR A 220 -15.20 18.04 5.64
CA THR A 220 -13.92 18.43 6.25
C THR A 220 -13.27 17.25 6.94
N LEU A 221 -11.94 17.24 6.99
CA LEU A 221 -11.22 16.22 7.76
C LEU A 221 -11.59 16.31 9.25
N PRO A 222 -11.73 15.17 9.94
CA PRO A 222 -12.01 15.16 11.37
C PRO A 222 -10.87 15.82 12.14
N GLN A 223 -11.19 16.70 13.09
CA GLN A 223 -10.18 17.44 13.86
C GLN A 223 -9.25 16.51 14.66
N ASN A 224 -9.81 15.41 15.15
CA ASN A 224 -9.10 14.36 15.90
C ASN A 224 -8.45 13.30 14.98
N GLY A 225 -8.46 13.52 13.67
CA GLY A 225 -7.86 12.62 12.69
C GLY A 225 -6.32 12.69 12.65
N PRO A 226 -5.68 11.65 12.09
CA PRO A 226 -4.22 11.62 11.94
C PRO A 226 -3.69 12.59 10.88
N PHE A 227 -4.56 13.15 10.04
CA PHE A 227 -4.19 14.07 8.97
C PHE A 227 -4.73 15.48 9.27
N LYS A 228 -3.85 16.48 9.20
CA LYS A 228 -4.22 17.89 9.44
C LYS A 228 -4.71 18.60 8.18
N SER A 229 -4.43 18.04 7.01
CA SER A 229 -4.87 18.58 5.73
C SER A 229 -5.09 17.50 4.67
N TYR A 230 -5.89 17.82 3.64
CA TYR A 230 -6.05 16.95 2.47
C TYR A 230 -4.73 16.71 1.74
N LYS A 231 -3.79 17.67 1.82
CA LYS A 231 -2.44 17.52 1.28
C LYS A 231 -1.68 16.41 2.00
N ASP A 232 -1.79 16.34 3.34
CA ASP A 232 -1.16 15.28 4.14
C ASP A 232 -1.78 13.92 3.85
N LEU A 233 -3.11 13.86 3.71
CA LEU A 233 -3.82 12.64 3.31
C LEU A 233 -3.35 12.17 1.93
N LYS A 234 -3.40 13.03 0.90
CA LYS A 234 -2.93 12.67 -0.45
C LYS A 234 -1.47 12.21 -0.45
N ARG A 235 -0.61 12.88 0.32
CA ARG A 235 0.80 12.51 0.46
C ARG A 235 0.97 11.13 1.11
N HIS A 236 0.19 10.85 2.15
CA HIS A 236 0.19 9.54 2.81
C HIS A 236 -0.20 8.43 1.82
N TRP A 237 -1.30 8.59 1.09
CA TRP A 237 -1.75 7.57 0.14
C TRP A 237 -0.77 7.38 -1.02
N LYS A 238 -0.25 8.48 -1.58
CA LYS A 238 0.77 8.42 -2.63
C LYS A 238 2.03 7.68 -2.17
N ASN A 239 2.47 7.91 -0.94
CA ASN A 239 3.75 7.41 -0.50
C ASN A 239 3.68 6.05 0.19
N THR A 240 2.56 5.69 0.83
CA THR A 240 2.43 4.42 1.56
C THR A 240 1.91 3.31 0.65
N VAL A 241 0.96 3.63 -0.23
CA VAL A 241 0.22 2.63 -1.03
C VAL A 241 0.35 2.88 -2.54
N SER A 242 1.16 3.87 -2.94
CA SER A 242 1.38 4.28 -4.34
C SER A 242 0.12 4.77 -5.08
N LEU A 243 -0.98 4.98 -4.36
CA LEU A 243 -2.24 5.42 -4.93
C LEU A 243 -2.25 6.93 -5.16
N HIS A 244 -2.57 7.35 -6.38
CA HIS A 244 -2.75 8.75 -6.71
C HIS A 244 -4.21 9.14 -6.45
N MET A 245 -4.44 9.83 -5.34
CA MET A 245 -5.75 10.39 -5.02
C MET A 245 -5.98 11.69 -5.81
N ILE A 246 -7.12 11.78 -6.48
CA ILE A 246 -7.62 13.01 -7.12
C ILE A 246 -8.28 13.90 -6.05
N GLU A 247 -8.71 15.10 -6.42
CA GLU A 247 -9.44 16.03 -5.54
C GLU A 247 -10.60 15.34 -4.82
N VAL A 248 -10.60 15.49 -3.49
CA VAL A 248 -11.55 14.85 -2.60
C VAL A 248 -12.47 15.95 -2.11
N ASN A 249 -13.72 15.95 -2.58
CA ASN A 249 -14.73 16.91 -2.13
C ASN A 249 -15.45 16.45 -0.85
N MET A 250 -15.25 15.18 -0.44
CA MET A 250 -15.92 14.56 0.72
C MET A 250 -15.04 13.49 1.37
N VAL A 251 -15.05 13.43 2.69
CA VAL A 251 -14.37 12.42 3.48
C VAL A 251 -15.41 11.44 4.01
N ILE A 252 -15.26 10.18 3.60
CA ILE A 252 -16.07 9.09 4.13
C ILE A 252 -15.27 8.44 5.26
N VAL A 253 -15.81 8.51 6.48
CA VAL A 253 -15.17 7.93 7.66
C VAL A 253 -15.66 6.49 7.79
N CYS A 254 -14.72 5.56 7.67
CA CYS A 254 -14.99 4.13 7.81
C CYS A 254 -14.34 3.58 9.07
N GLN A 255 -15.08 2.75 9.81
CA GLN A 255 -14.53 1.92 10.87
C GLN A 255 -14.26 0.52 10.31
N SER A 256 -13.00 0.09 10.36
CA SER A 256 -12.64 -1.28 10.04
C SER A 256 -13.15 -2.19 11.16
N GLN A 257 -14.08 -3.10 10.86
CA GLN A 257 -14.35 -4.21 11.75
C GLN A 257 -13.31 -5.30 11.48
N ARG A 258 -12.67 -5.82 12.54
CA ARG A 258 -12.08 -7.16 12.45
C ARG A 258 -13.29 -8.09 12.40
N MET A 259 -13.51 -8.75 11.26
CA MET A 259 -14.39 -9.91 11.27
C MET A 259 -13.69 -10.96 12.13
N GLU A 260 -14.33 -11.35 13.22
CA GLU A 260 -13.97 -12.55 13.98
C GLU A 260 -14.10 -13.79 13.11
#